data_AF-A0A0X3BP62-F1
#
_entry.id   AF-A0A0X3BP62-F1
#
_cell.length_a   1.000
_cell.length_b   1.000
_cell.length_c   1.000
_cell.angle_alpha   90.00
_cell.angle_beta   90.00
_cell.angle_gamma   90.00
#
_symmetry.space_group_name_H-M   'P 1'
#
loop_
_entity.id
_entity.type
_entity.pdbx_description
1 polymer ?
#
loop_
_entity_poly.entity_id
_entity_poly.type
_entity_poly.pdbx_seq_one_letter_code
_entity_poly.pdbx_strand_id
1 'polypeptide(L)'
;MSHLTVDLGGRPGLDCRGFCSYCYFKHVQGTTSFGCKYCLPFQKGCDYCTRGVREQYSGFKDLRTVADEILGNLQVMTDNVDRITISGGGDPSCYPEFRDLVELLASMEAPIHIGYTSGKGFDDPDVADFLVENGLSEVSYTVFAADPDLRRRWMNDPTPEASLAVLDRLCGAIDVYAAAVIIPGVNDGETLEKTCAWLEERGAKGLILMRFANRTDQGLILGNAPLIEGQQVHTVDEFRDIVTHLNEQFSMKISGTPLWDPSIGSPFAILHEPDLLRKLPRVRKRATVITGSVAAPFIQRLLSIRGGRSRVVRVRKEIACLITADDLAGVNLKRLEDVVILPGRAFVHDAEAREILSADGVDREVVRGPEMLTADAETSMGMTRAEVLEKEMEGFAALINTINQYGR
;
A
#
# COMPACT_ATOMS: atom_id res chain seq x y z
N MET A 1 19.30 -8.91 7.56
CA MET A 1 19.14 -7.52 7.99
C MET A 1 18.07 -7.48 9.05
N SER A 2 18.40 -7.00 10.24
CA SER A 2 17.45 -6.92 11.34
C SER A 2 16.85 -5.51 11.40
N HIS A 3 15.53 -5.43 11.23
CA HIS A 3 14.80 -4.17 11.16
C HIS A 3 13.96 -4.01 12.42
N LEU A 4 14.19 -2.94 13.18
CA LEU A 4 13.35 -2.57 14.31
C LEU A 4 12.23 -1.65 13.81
N THR A 5 10.98 -2.05 14.02
CA THR A 5 9.82 -1.16 13.76
C THR A 5 9.35 -0.57 15.07
N VAL A 6 9.27 0.76 15.12
CA VAL A 6 8.75 1.54 16.24
C VAL A 6 7.35 2.01 15.87
N ASP A 7 6.32 1.43 16.50
CA ASP A 7 4.92 1.79 16.28
C ASP A 7 4.44 2.78 17.35
N LEU A 8 4.23 4.04 16.96
CA LEU A 8 3.76 5.11 17.82
C LEU A 8 2.27 5.03 18.13
N GLY A 9 1.53 4.16 17.43
CA GLY A 9 0.08 4.21 17.39
C GLY A 9 -0.41 5.49 16.73
N GLY A 10 -1.38 6.16 17.34
CA GLY A 10 -2.01 7.36 16.79
C GLY A 10 -3.22 7.04 15.91
N ARG A 11 -4.28 7.84 16.05
CA ARG A 11 -5.52 7.70 15.30
C ARG A 11 -5.38 8.39 13.94
N PRO A 12 -5.56 7.68 12.82
CA PRO A 12 -5.52 8.29 11.50
C PRO A 12 -6.47 9.48 11.39
N GLY A 13 -5.95 10.59 10.85
CA GLY A 13 -6.67 11.86 10.68
C GLY A 13 -6.87 12.67 11.96
N LEU A 14 -7.12 12.06 13.12
CA LEU A 14 -7.27 12.79 14.40
C LEU A 14 -5.92 13.21 14.97
N ASP A 15 -4.98 12.27 15.04
CA ASP A 15 -3.62 12.49 15.53
C ASP A 15 -2.67 12.84 14.37
N CYS A 16 -3.22 13.42 13.29
CA CYS A 16 -2.52 13.94 12.11
C CYS A 16 -2.74 15.46 11.94
N ARG A 17 -3.15 16.16 13.01
CA ARG A 17 -3.64 17.56 13.00
C ARG A 17 -4.85 17.78 12.08
N GLY A 18 -5.70 16.77 11.96
CA GLY A 18 -6.92 16.82 11.14
C GLY A 18 -6.83 15.99 9.87
N PHE A 19 -8.01 15.57 9.40
CA PHE A 19 -8.15 14.78 8.19
C PHE A 19 -7.78 15.61 6.95
N CYS A 20 -6.96 15.05 6.05
CA CYS A 20 -6.95 15.54 4.67
C CYS A 20 -8.35 15.38 4.06
N SER A 21 -8.72 16.25 3.13
CA SER A 21 -10.00 16.18 2.42
C SER A 21 -10.20 14.83 1.71
N TYR A 22 -9.10 14.20 1.30
CA TYR A 22 -9.03 12.89 0.63
C TYR A 22 -8.58 11.74 1.53
N CYS A 23 -8.58 11.90 2.86
CA CYS A 23 -8.10 10.87 3.79
C CYS A 23 -8.98 9.61 3.77
N TYR A 24 -8.38 8.45 3.52
CA TYR A 24 -9.05 7.14 3.46
C TYR A 24 -9.89 6.80 4.70
N PHE A 25 -9.50 7.29 5.88
CA PHE A 25 -10.18 7.02 7.16
C PHE A 25 -11.25 8.05 7.51
N LYS A 26 -11.42 9.09 6.69
CA LYS A 26 -12.45 10.12 6.92
C LYS A 26 -13.83 9.49 6.76
N HIS A 27 -14.76 9.86 7.65
CA HIS A 27 -16.14 9.36 7.70
C HIS A 27 -16.30 7.86 8.01
N VAL A 28 -15.24 7.16 8.41
CA VAL A 28 -15.35 5.76 8.85
C VAL A 28 -16.13 5.69 10.17
N GLN A 29 -17.18 4.88 10.19
CA GLN A 29 -18.02 4.66 11.37
C GLN A 29 -18.22 3.17 11.66
N GLY A 30 -18.57 2.87 12.92
CA GLY A 30 -18.91 1.53 13.39
C GLY A 30 -17.75 0.54 13.36
N THR A 31 -18.07 -0.74 13.57
CA THR A 31 -17.12 -1.85 13.48
C THR A 31 -17.77 -2.96 12.66
N THR A 32 -17.21 -3.24 11.49
CA THR A 32 -17.64 -4.35 10.63
C THR A 32 -16.51 -5.35 10.57
N SER A 33 -16.79 -6.60 10.95
CA SER A 33 -15.86 -7.71 10.75
C SER A 33 -15.98 -8.17 9.30
N PHE A 34 -14.99 -7.91 8.45
CA PHE A 34 -15.04 -8.39 7.06
C PHE A 34 -14.86 -9.91 6.94
N GLY A 35 -14.11 -10.50 7.87
CA GLY A 35 -13.56 -11.84 7.70
C GLY A 35 -12.24 -11.79 6.93
N CYS A 36 -11.37 -12.76 7.16
CA CYS A 36 -10.13 -12.97 6.41
C CYS A 36 -9.61 -14.37 6.72
N LYS A 37 -8.46 -14.74 6.13
CA LYS A 37 -7.80 -16.03 6.37
C LYS A 37 -7.30 -16.27 7.81
N TYR A 38 -7.16 -15.22 8.62
CA TYR A 38 -6.71 -15.34 10.03
C TYR A 38 -7.88 -15.55 10.99
N CYS A 39 -9.12 -15.50 10.50
CA CYS A 39 -10.29 -15.84 11.30
C CYS A 39 -10.29 -17.33 11.64
N LEU A 40 -10.83 -17.67 12.82
CA LEU A 40 -11.07 -19.08 13.16
C LEU A 40 -12.13 -19.68 12.22
N PRO A 41 -12.09 -21.00 11.94
CA PRO A 41 -13.01 -21.64 10.99
C PRO A 41 -14.49 -21.42 11.28
N PHE A 42 -14.87 -21.24 12.55
CA PHE A 42 -16.25 -21.07 13.01
C PHE A 42 -16.55 -19.66 13.55
N GLN A 43 -15.62 -18.71 13.41
CA GLN A 43 -15.79 -17.35 13.93
C GLN A 43 -15.28 -16.31 12.94
N LYS A 44 -16.21 -15.49 12.44
CA LYS A 44 -15.90 -14.32 11.62
C LYS A 44 -15.51 -13.14 12.51
N GLY A 45 -14.32 -12.58 12.26
CA GLY A 45 -13.77 -11.44 12.99
C GLY A 45 -12.56 -11.82 13.82
N CYS A 46 -11.36 -11.61 13.27
CA CYS A 46 -10.11 -11.55 14.03
C CYS A 46 -9.69 -10.08 14.18
N ASP A 47 -8.65 -9.82 14.97
CA ASP A 47 -8.15 -8.47 15.19
C ASP A 47 -7.76 -7.77 13.87
N TYR A 48 -7.10 -8.47 12.96
CA TYR A 48 -6.70 -7.96 11.64
C TYR A 48 -7.87 -7.44 10.81
N CYS A 49 -8.91 -8.25 10.56
CA CYS A 49 -10.03 -7.86 9.68
C CYS A 49 -11.10 -7.01 10.35
N THR A 50 -10.92 -6.67 11.63
CA THR A 50 -11.90 -5.91 12.42
C THR A 50 -11.31 -4.55 12.81
N ARG A 51 -10.10 -4.55 13.36
CA ARG A 51 -9.41 -3.38 13.89
C ARG A 51 -8.19 -3.00 13.06
N GLY A 52 -7.35 -3.98 12.70
CA GLY A 52 -6.10 -3.73 11.97
C GLY A 52 -6.30 -3.02 10.64
N VAL A 53 -7.27 -3.48 9.84
CA VAL A 53 -7.64 -2.84 8.54
C VAL A 53 -8.14 -1.39 8.67
N ARG A 54 -8.53 -0.96 9.88
CA ARG A 54 -9.00 0.40 10.17
C ARG A 54 -7.92 1.26 10.82
N GLU A 55 -6.74 0.69 11.09
CA GLU A 55 -5.70 1.33 11.91
C GLU A 55 -6.31 1.89 13.21
N GLN A 56 -7.10 1.05 13.88
CA GLN A 56 -7.87 1.50 15.04
C GLN A 56 -6.97 1.57 16.29
N TYR A 57 -6.38 2.75 16.50
CA TYR A 57 -5.63 3.08 17.71
C TYR A 57 -6.49 3.88 18.70
N SER A 58 -6.16 3.82 19.99
CA SER A 58 -6.76 4.68 21.02
C SER A 58 -6.21 6.12 20.99
N GLY A 59 -5.01 6.28 20.45
CA GLY A 59 -4.23 7.52 20.39
C GLY A 59 -2.75 7.18 20.20
N PHE A 60 -1.89 8.20 20.23
CA PHE A 60 -0.46 7.96 20.36
C PHE A 60 -0.13 7.26 21.69
N LYS A 61 0.81 6.33 21.65
CA LYS A 61 1.40 5.70 22.84
C LYS A 61 2.31 6.71 23.54
N ASP A 62 2.33 6.77 24.86
CA ASP A 62 3.32 7.58 25.59
C ASP A 62 4.74 7.04 25.37
N LEU A 63 5.75 7.91 25.51
CA LEU A 63 7.14 7.56 25.23
C LEU A 63 7.63 6.35 26.03
N ARG A 64 7.18 6.20 27.28
CA ARG A 64 7.55 5.05 28.12
C ARG A 64 7.01 3.75 27.55
N THR A 65 5.74 3.72 27.15
CA THR A 65 5.15 2.54 26.50
C THR A 65 5.92 2.18 25.21
N VAL A 66 6.28 3.18 24.40
CA VAL A 66 7.09 2.97 23.18
C VAL A 66 8.47 2.40 23.52
N ALA A 67 9.15 2.95 24.54
CA ALA A 67 10.45 2.48 25.00
C ALA A 67 10.41 1.04 25.54
N ASP A 68 9.37 0.68 26.30
CA ASP A 68 9.17 -0.67 26.83
C ASP A 68 8.96 -1.69 25.68
N GLU A 69 8.21 -1.31 24.63
CA GLU A 69 8.03 -2.13 23.42
C GLU A 69 9.34 -2.29 22.62
N ILE A 70 10.12 -1.21 22.48
CA ILE A 70 11.45 -1.25 21.85
C ILE A 70 12.37 -2.23 22.59
N LEU A 71 12.46 -2.12 23.92
CA LEU A 71 13.27 -3.02 24.74
C LEU A 71 12.81 -4.47 24.62
N GLY A 72 11.50 -4.72 24.61
CA GLY A 72 10.93 -6.04 24.40
C GLY A 72 11.31 -6.64 23.05
N ASN A 73 11.24 -5.84 21.98
CA ASN A 73 11.66 -6.28 20.64
C ASN A 73 13.15 -6.59 20.58
N LEU A 74 13.99 -5.71 21.15
CA LEU A 74 15.44 -5.90 21.19
C LEU A 74 15.86 -7.18 21.92
N GLN A 75 15.14 -7.59 22.97
CA GLN A 75 15.43 -8.85 23.68
C GLN A 75 15.17 -10.11 22.85
N VAL A 76 14.28 -10.02 21.87
CA VAL A 76 13.94 -11.14 20.98
C VAL A 76 14.83 -11.16 19.73
N MET A 77 15.43 -10.02 19.38
CA MET A 77 16.33 -9.90 18.25
C MET A 77 17.67 -10.59 18.54
N THR A 78 18.12 -11.44 17.60
CA THR A 78 19.39 -12.17 17.71
C THR A 78 20.57 -11.43 17.07
N ASP A 79 20.28 -10.46 16.20
CA ASP A 79 21.25 -9.69 15.43
C ASP A 79 21.21 -8.21 15.85
N ASN A 80 22.30 -7.49 15.57
CA ASN A 80 22.34 -6.03 15.75
C ASN A 80 21.32 -5.35 14.83
N VAL A 81 20.71 -4.27 15.31
CA VAL A 81 19.73 -3.47 14.54
C VAL A 81 20.43 -2.77 13.38
N ASP A 82 20.05 -3.10 12.15
CA ASP A 82 20.61 -2.48 10.94
C ASP A 82 19.84 -1.23 10.52
N ARG A 83 18.57 -1.13 10.93
CA ARG A 83 17.67 -0.01 10.59
C ARG A 83 16.53 0.08 11.60
N ILE A 84 16.19 1.32 11.98
CA ILE A 84 15.03 1.64 12.80
C ILE A 84 13.99 2.35 11.92
N THR A 85 12.77 1.84 11.86
CA THR A 85 11.66 2.48 11.13
C THR A 85 10.61 2.99 12.10
N ILE A 86 10.40 4.30 12.14
CA ILE A 86 9.32 4.94 12.89
C ILE A 86 8.05 4.91 12.04
N SER A 87 6.96 4.41 12.62
CA SER A 87 5.66 4.26 11.98
C SER A 87 4.51 4.44 12.99
N GLY A 88 3.29 4.58 12.51
CA GLY A 88 2.09 4.65 13.33
C GLY A 88 0.85 4.88 12.47
N GLY A 89 -0.34 4.73 13.05
CA GLY A 89 -1.59 5.13 12.40
C GLY A 89 -1.77 6.66 12.38
N GLY A 90 -1.20 7.36 13.35
CA GLY A 90 -1.08 8.82 13.35
C GLY A 90 0.10 9.29 12.50
N ASP A 91 0.21 10.59 12.26
CA ASP A 91 1.38 11.14 11.57
C ASP A 91 2.52 11.30 12.58
N PRO A 92 3.69 10.64 12.40
CA PRO A 92 4.82 10.76 13.32
C PRO A 92 5.27 12.21 13.57
N SER A 93 5.13 13.11 12.60
CA SER A 93 5.45 14.54 12.80
C SER A 93 4.56 15.19 13.87
N CYS A 94 3.36 14.65 14.11
CA CYS A 94 2.42 15.13 15.12
C CYS A 94 2.60 14.47 16.49
N TYR A 95 3.57 13.56 16.65
CA TYR A 95 3.79 12.86 17.91
C TYR A 95 4.30 13.84 18.99
N PRO A 96 3.65 13.94 20.16
CA PRO A 96 4.00 14.97 21.15
C PRO A 96 5.44 14.89 21.67
N GLU A 97 5.98 13.68 21.82
CA GLU A 97 7.31 13.41 22.38
C GLU A 97 8.31 13.02 21.27
N PHE A 98 8.13 13.54 20.04
CA PHE A 98 8.90 13.12 18.87
C PHE A 98 10.40 13.39 18.96
N ARG A 99 10.80 14.55 19.52
CA ARG A 99 12.22 14.87 19.71
C ARG A 99 12.87 13.92 20.71
N ASP A 100 12.23 13.70 21.85
CA ASP A 100 12.72 12.78 22.90
C ASP A 100 12.82 11.34 22.38
N LEU A 101 11.85 10.91 21.56
CA LEU A 101 11.91 9.61 20.88
C LEU A 101 13.12 9.53 19.94
N VAL A 102 13.35 10.55 19.11
CA VAL A 102 14.46 10.54 18.15
C VAL A 102 15.80 10.50 18.89
N GLU A 103 15.98 11.25 19.97
CA GLU A 103 17.18 11.19 20.81
C GLU A 103 17.37 9.80 21.45
N LEU A 104 16.29 9.19 21.96
CA LEU A 104 16.31 7.83 22.48
C LEU A 104 16.81 6.84 21.42
N LEU A 105 16.27 6.92 20.20
CA LEU A 105 16.63 6.03 19.10
C LEU A 105 18.05 6.30 18.57
N ALA A 106 18.50 7.55 18.56
CA ALA A 106 19.84 7.93 18.12
C ALA A 106 20.94 7.25 18.96
N SER A 107 20.67 6.99 20.25
CA SER A 107 21.60 6.27 21.14
C SER A 107 21.89 4.82 20.71
N MET A 108 21.08 4.27 19.81
CA MET A 108 21.26 2.92 19.26
C MET A 108 22.25 2.87 18.10
N GLU A 109 22.70 4.01 17.58
CA GLU A 109 23.68 4.15 16.49
C GLU A 109 23.27 3.45 15.17
N ALA A 110 21.98 3.08 15.03
CA ALA A 110 21.42 2.50 13.82
C ALA A 110 20.71 3.59 12.99
N PRO A 111 20.79 3.55 11.64
CA PRO A 111 20.09 4.50 10.78
C PRO A 111 18.58 4.54 11.07
N ILE A 112 18.06 5.75 11.28
CA ILE A 112 16.63 6.01 11.51
C ILE A 112 15.96 6.31 10.18
N HIS A 113 14.77 5.74 10.00
CA HIS A 113 13.90 5.93 8.85
C HIS A 113 12.51 6.30 9.35
N ILE A 114 11.86 7.29 8.73
CA ILE A 114 10.44 7.58 8.98
C ILE A 114 9.64 6.92 7.86
N GLY A 115 8.85 5.90 8.20
CA GLY A 115 8.10 5.09 7.23
C GLY A 115 6.93 5.83 6.58
N TYR A 116 6.45 6.90 7.22
CA TYR A 116 5.43 7.81 6.69
C TYR A 116 5.42 9.10 7.52
N THR A 117 5.33 10.26 6.87
CA THR A 117 4.89 11.51 7.49
C THR A 117 4.30 12.44 6.44
N SER A 118 3.36 13.30 6.82
CA SER A 118 2.91 14.42 5.98
C SER A 118 3.56 15.75 6.36
N GLY A 119 4.33 15.77 7.46
CA GLY A 119 5.05 16.93 8.00
C GLY A 119 4.19 18.04 8.58
N LYS A 120 2.86 17.88 8.68
CA LYS A 120 1.96 18.89 9.29
C LYS A 120 2.28 19.22 10.74
N GLY A 121 2.96 18.31 11.44
CA GLY A 121 3.40 18.52 12.81
C GLY A 121 4.74 19.25 12.94
N PHE A 122 5.45 19.45 11.83
CA PHE A 122 6.72 20.14 11.80
C PHE A 122 6.52 21.64 11.56
N ASP A 123 6.34 22.39 12.65
CA ASP A 123 6.13 23.85 12.61
C ASP A 123 7.42 24.66 12.50
N ASP A 124 8.57 24.03 12.78
CA ASP A 124 9.88 24.66 12.78
C ASP A 124 10.81 23.95 11.79
N PRO A 125 11.28 24.61 10.72
CA PRO A 125 12.23 24.06 9.76
C PRO A 125 13.50 23.46 10.39
N ASP A 126 13.93 23.95 11.55
CA ASP A 126 15.14 23.47 12.24
C ASP A 126 14.97 22.04 12.79
N VAL A 127 13.74 21.50 12.81
CA VAL A 127 13.52 20.07 13.09
C VAL A 127 14.22 19.18 12.06
N ALA A 128 14.36 19.62 10.80
CA ALA A 128 15.04 18.84 9.77
C ALA A 128 16.51 18.57 10.16
N ASP A 129 17.22 19.62 10.56
CA ASP A 129 18.63 19.52 10.95
C ASP A 129 18.80 18.64 12.19
N PHE A 130 17.93 18.85 13.19
CA PHE A 130 17.89 17.99 14.38
C PHE A 130 17.70 16.50 14.01
N LEU A 131 16.78 16.18 13.10
CA LEU A 131 16.53 14.79 12.70
C LEU A 131 17.75 14.18 12.01
N VAL A 132 18.38 14.91 11.10
CA VAL A 132 19.59 14.46 10.38
C VAL A 132 20.76 14.27 11.34
N GLU A 133 20.99 15.21 12.25
CA GLU A 133 22.04 15.13 13.27
C GLU A 133 21.85 13.93 14.22
N ASN A 134 20.61 13.49 14.42
CA ASN A 134 20.24 12.33 15.24
C ASN A 134 20.08 11.04 14.42
N GLY A 135 20.63 10.98 13.21
CA GLY A 135 20.74 9.73 12.44
C GLY A 135 19.55 9.38 11.57
N LEU A 136 18.61 10.32 11.32
CA LEU A 136 17.64 10.15 10.24
C LEU A 136 18.40 10.07 8.91
N SER A 137 18.09 9.04 8.12
CA SER A 137 18.78 8.72 6.87
C SER A 137 17.84 8.52 5.68
N GLU A 138 16.54 8.30 5.95
CA GLU A 138 15.51 8.20 4.92
C GLU A 138 14.15 8.64 5.47
N VAL A 139 13.31 9.19 4.60
CA VAL A 139 11.92 9.51 4.96
C VAL A 139 10.98 9.28 3.78
N SER A 140 9.84 8.66 4.07
CA SER A 140 8.66 8.67 3.20
C SER A 140 7.78 9.86 3.53
N TYR A 141 7.72 10.85 2.64
CA TYR A 141 7.07 12.14 2.90
C TYR A 141 5.88 12.39 1.96
N THR A 142 4.67 12.52 2.50
CA THR A 142 3.47 12.88 1.72
C THR A 142 3.44 14.37 1.45
N VAL A 143 3.86 14.76 0.25
CA VAL A 143 3.94 16.16 -0.18
C VAL A 143 2.58 16.69 -0.66
N PHE A 144 1.76 15.84 -1.30
CA PHE A 144 0.51 16.18 -2.02
C PHE A 144 0.67 17.20 -3.17
N ALA A 145 1.24 18.37 -2.90
CA ALA A 145 1.64 19.39 -3.85
C ALA A 145 2.76 20.27 -3.24
N ALA A 146 3.65 20.80 -4.07
CA ALA A 146 4.62 21.82 -3.64
C ALA A 146 4.01 23.24 -3.50
N ASP A 147 2.69 23.36 -3.69
CA ASP A 147 1.93 24.58 -3.48
C ASP A 147 1.38 24.63 -2.04
N PRO A 148 1.80 25.60 -1.20
CA PRO A 148 1.35 25.71 0.18
C PRO A 148 -0.16 25.96 0.31
N ASP A 149 -0.79 26.65 -0.64
CA ASP A 149 -2.24 26.89 -0.61
C ASP A 149 -3.05 25.61 -0.86
N LEU A 150 -2.54 24.74 -1.74
CA LEU A 150 -3.13 23.42 -1.93
C LEU A 150 -2.96 22.54 -0.69
N ARG A 151 -1.78 22.53 -0.06
CA ARG A 151 -1.58 21.81 1.21
C ARG A 151 -2.51 22.33 2.30
N ARG A 152 -2.60 23.65 2.48
CA ARG A 152 -3.52 24.29 3.44
C ARG A 152 -4.97 23.85 3.23
N ARG A 153 -5.44 23.86 1.99
CA ARG A 153 -6.84 23.57 1.66
C ARG A 153 -7.20 22.08 1.67
N TRP A 154 -6.31 21.24 1.16
CA TRP A 154 -6.60 19.83 0.91
C TRP A 154 -6.03 18.89 1.96
N MET A 155 -4.89 19.24 2.54
CA MET A 155 -4.34 18.49 3.65
C MET A 155 -4.81 19.06 4.99
N ASN A 156 -5.38 20.27 5.04
CA ASN A 156 -5.58 21.01 6.29
C ASN A 156 -4.27 21.17 7.05
N ASP A 157 -3.18 21.41 6.31
CA ASP A 157 -1.87 21.71 6.89
C ASP A 157 -1.92 23.11 7.52
N PRO A 158 -1.69 23.25 8.85
CA PRO A 158 -1.74 24.55 9.52
C PRO A 158 -0.56 25.45 9.14
N THR A 159 0.58 24.86 8.78
CA THR A 159 1.87 25.54 8.59
C THR A 159 2.58 25.00 7.33
N PRO A 160 1.93 25.07 6.15
CA PRO A 160 2.44 24.41 4.95
C PRO A 160 3.79 24.97 4.45
N GLU A 161 4.10 26.23 4.73
CA GLU A 161 5.41 26.80 4.44
C GLU A 161 6.52 26.14 5.28
N ALA A 162 6.25 25.87 6.57
CA ALA A 162 7.20 25.20 7.45
C ALA A 162 7.38 23.74 7.05
N SER A 163 6.29 23.02 6.79
CA SER A 163 6.36 21.61 6.39
C SER A 163 7.10 21.42 5.06
N LEU A 164 6.88 22.30 4.07
CA LEU A 164 7.65 22.31 2.81
C LEU A 164 9.12 22.70 3.02
N ALA A 165 9.42 23.65 3.91
CA ALA A 165 10.81 24.01 4.23
C ALA A 165 11.57 22.86 4.91
N VAL A 166 10.90 22.07 5.76
CA VAL A 166 11.48 20.83 6.30
C VAL A 166 11.75 19.82 5.20
N LEU A 167 10.78 19.59 4.31
CA LEU A 167 10.96 18.68 3.18
C LEU A 167 12.16 19.10 2.30
N ASP A 168 12.29 20.40 2.02
CA ASP A 168 13.42 20.96 1.26
C ASP A 168 14.77 20.60 1.90
N ARG A 169 14.93 20.89 3.21
CA ARG A 169 16.15 20.57 3.95
C ARG A 169 16.45 19.07 3.96
N LEU A 170 15.43 18.23 4.14
CA LEU A 170 15.61 16.77 4.14
C LEU A 170 16.04 16.25 2.76
N CYS A 171 15.46 16.76 1.67
CA CYS A 171 15.84 16.35 0.30
C CYS A 171 17.33 16.62 0.02
N GLY A 172 17.88 17.69 0.57
CA GLY A 172 19.30 18.04 0.42
C GLY A 172 20.26 17.23 1.30
N ALA A 173 19.76 16.48 2.28
CA ALA A 173 20.58 15.85 3.31
C ALA A 173 20.47 14.31 3.35
N ILE A 174 19.30 13.75 3.03
CA ILE A 174 18.98 12.33 3.22
C ILE A 174 18.17 11.76 2.05
N ASP A 175 17.90 10.45 2.07
CA ASP A 175 17.07 9.81 1.05
C ASP A 175 15.59 10.12 1.27
N VAL A 176 15.04 11.05 0.49
CA VAL A 176 13.60 11.39 0.53
C VAL A 176 12.85 10.68 -0.58
N TYR A 177 11.84 9.89 -0.19
CA TYR A 177 10.83 9.34 -1.09
C TYR A 177 9.52 10.08 -0.87
N ALA A 178 9.18 10.96 -1.80
CA ALA A 178 7.96 11.74 -1.74
C ALA A 178 6.74 10.89 -2.14
N ALA A 179 5.55 11.28 -1.68
CA ALA A 179 4.30 10.66 -2.08
C ALA A 179 3.18 11.68 -2.27
N ALA A 180 2.27 11.43 -3.22
CA ALA A 180 1.15 12.31 -3.51
C ALA A 180 -0.10 11.53 -3.94
N VAL A 181 -1.23 11.79 -3.29
CA VAL A 181 -2.55 11.35 -3.79
C VAL A 181 -2.99 12.31 -4.88
N ILE A 182 -3.24 11.79 -6.08
CA ILE A 182 -3.54 12.60 -7.26
C ILE A 182 -5.03 12.65 -7.51
N ILE A 183 -5.57 13.87 -7.50
CA ILE A 183 -7.00 14.16 -7.61
C ILE A 183 -7.23 14.99 -8.89
N PRO A 184 -8.09 14.53 -9.82
CA PRO A 184 -8.38 15.26 -11.05
C PRO A 184 -8.89 16.68 -10.81
N GLY A 185 -8.28 17.66 -11.49
CA GLY A 185 -8.64 19.07 -11.43
C GLY A 185 -8.18 19.80 -10.17
N VAL A 186 -7.29 19.17 -9.38
CA VAL A 186 -6.83 19.70 -8.09
C VAL A 186 -5.31 19.80 -8.06
N ASN A 187 -4.64 18.66 -8.11
CA ASN A 187 -3.19 18.55 -8.03
C ASN A 187 -2.62 17.62 -9.11
N ASP A 188 -3.35 17.42 -10.21
CA ASP A 188 -2.86 16.81 -11.44
C ASP A 188 -2.42 17.87 -12.47
N GLY A 189 -1.99 17.44 -13.66
CA GLY A 189 -1.57 18.33 -14.74
C GLY A 189 -0.39 19.22 -14.37
N GLU A 190 -0.47 20.52 -14.71
CA GLU A 190 0.60 21.49 -14.50
C GLU A 190 1.03 21.60 -13.02
N THR A 191 0.09 21.46 -12.07
CA THR A 191 0.41 21.46 -10.64
C THR A 191 1.27 20.28 -10.24
N LEU A 192 1.01 19.10 -10.83
CA LEU A 192 1.80 17.91 -10.58
C LEU A 192 3.19 18.05 -11.20
N GLU A 193 3.29 18.54 -12.44
CA GLU A 193 4.57 18.81 -13.11
C GLU A 193 5.44 19.79 -12.31
N LYS A 194 4.84 20.87 -11.78
CA LYS A 194 5.52 21.82 -10.88
C LYS A 194 5.99 21.16 -9.58
N THR A 195 5.18 20.26 -9.02
CA THR A 195 5.56 19.51 -7.82
C THR A 195 6.72 18.55 -8.11
N CYS A 196 6.71 17.88 -9.26
CA CYS A 196 7.80 17.02 -9.70
C CYS A 196 9.11 17.81 -9.89
N ALA A 197 9.06 18.95 -10.60
CA ALA A 197 10.21 19.82 -10.79
C ALA A 197 10.77 20.31 -9.45
N TRP A 198 9.90 20.76 -8.54
CA TRP A 198 10.29 21.24 -7.22
C TRP A 198 11.03 20.19 -6.39
N LEU A 199 10.56 18.93 -6.43
CA LEU A 199 11.17 17.79 -5.72
C LEU A 199 12.51 17.41 -6.33
N GLU A 200 12.59 17.34 -7.66
CA GLU A 200 13.82 16.98 -8.38
C GLU A 200 14.92 18.01 -8.16
N GLU A 201 14.59 19.31 -8.26
CA GLU A 201 15.52 20.41 -7.99
C GLU A 201 16.15 20.33 -6.59
N ARG A 202 15.46 19.71 -5.63
CA ARG A 202 15.87 19.59 -4.23
C ARG A 202 16.55 18.27 -3.89
N GLY A 203 16.57 17.31 -4.82
CA GLY A 203 17.29 16.05 -4.65
C GLY A 203 16.47 14.87 -4.10
N ALA A 204 15.12 14.93 -4.17
CA ALA A 204 14.29 13.78 -3.83
C ALA A 204 14.67 12.56 -4.69
N LYS A 205 14.66 11.36 -4.08
CA LYS A 205 15.05 10.10 -4.74
C LYS A 205 13.94 9.52 -5.61
N GLY A 206 12.69 9.75 -5.22
CA GLY A 206 11.54 9.34 -6.00
C GLY A 206 10.23 9.93 -5.52
N LEU A 207 9.20 9.76 -6.34
CA LEU A 207 7.84 10.20 -6.09
C LEU A 207 6.85 9.06 -6.35
N ILE A 208 6.11 8.67 -5.31
CA ILE A 208 5.03 7.68 -5.37
C ILE A 208 3.71 8.41 -5.58
N LEU A 209 3.11 8.23 -6.75
CA LEU A 209 1.79 8.73 -7.07
C LEU A 209 0.75 7.70 -6.62
N MET A 210 -0.26 8.14 -5.87
CA MET A 210 -1.40 7.32 -5.47
C MET A 210 -2.63 7.79 -6.22
N ARG A 211 -3.27 6.90 -6.98
CA ARG A 211 -4.53 7.25 -7.63
C ARG A 211 -5.63 7.42 -6.58
N PHE A 212 -6.32 8.56 -6.61
CA PHE A 212 -7.40 8.82 -5.67
C PHE A 212 -8.54 7.80 -5.79
N ALA A 213 -8.85 7.14 -4.66
CA ALA A 213 -9.99 6.26 -4.52
C ALA A 213 -11.17 7.01 -3.90
N ASN A 214 -12.29 7.06 -4.62
CA ASN A 214 -13.52 7.71 -4.17
C ASN A 214 -14.70 6.75 -4.02
N ARG A 215 -14.57 5.49 -4.44
CA ARG A 215 -15.66 4.50 -4.43
C ARG A 215 -15.22 3.15 -3.88
N THR A 216 -16.20 2.31 -3.57
CA THR A 216 -15.96 0.97 -3.02
C THR A 216 -15.19 0.09 -3.99
N ASP A 217 -15.47 0.15 -5.31
CA ASP A 217 -14.74 -0.61 -6.33
C ASP A 217 -13.25 -0.23 -6.41
N GLN A 218 -12.87 0.94 -5.91
CA GLN A 218 -11.50 1.46 -5.93
C GLN A 218 -10.70 1.15 -4.66
N GLY A 219 -11.30 0.43 -3.71
CA GLY A 219 -10.63 0.02 -2.47
C GLY A 219 -11.17 0.66 -1.20
N LEU A 220 -12.12 1.60 -1.28
CA LEU A 220 -12.80 2.12 -0.08
C LEU A 220 -13.72 1.05 0.53
N ILE A 221 -13.18 0.19 1.39
CA ILE A 221 -13.92 -0.93 1.99
C ILE A 221 -14.55 -0.58 3.34
N LEU A 222 -14.20 0.56 3.94
CA LEU A 222 -14.61 0.90 5.31
C LEU A 222 -15.99 1.57 5.43
N GLY A 223 -16.81 1.47 4.38
CA GLY A 223 -18.20 1.97 4.40
C GLY A 223 -18.30 3.50 4.37
N ASN A 224 -17.25 4.19 3.94
CA ASN A 224 -17.13 5.64 3.92
C ASN A 224 -17.08 6.23 2.50
N ALA A 225 -17.51 5.45 1.51
CA ALA A 225 -17.63 5.91 0.13
C ALA A 225 -19.02 6.56 -0.14
N PRO A 226 -19.10 7.59 -0.99
CA PRO A 226 -17.98 8.30 -1.59
C PRO A 226 -17.26 9.19 -0.56
N LEU A 227 -15.96 9.43 -0.78
CA LEU A 227 -15.18 10.26 0.12
C LEU A 227 -15.40 11.76 -0.14
N ILE A 228 -15.49 12.12 -1.42
CA ILE A 228 -15.76 13.47 -1.90
C ILE A 228 -16.89 13.39 -2.93
N GLU A 229 -18.03 13.97 -2.59
CA GLU A 229 -19.22 13.97 -3.45
C GLU A 229 -18.95 14.66 -4.79
N GLY A 230 -19.39 14.03 -5.88
CA GLY A 230 -19.23 14.54 -7.25
C GLY A 230 -17.80 14.55 -7.82
N GLN A 231 -16.78 14.21 -7.02
CA GLN A 231 -15.38 14.22 -7.46
C GLN A 231 -15.11 13.11 -8.47
N GLN A 232 -14.63 13.50 -9.65
CA GLN A 232 -14.15 12.58 -10.67
C GLN A 232 -12.83 11.94 -10.24
N VAL A 233 -12.56 10.76 -10.78
CA VAL A 233 -11.36 9.96 -10.51
C VAL A 233 -10.76 9.52 -11.83
N HIS A 234 -9.43 9.50 -11.93
CA HIS A 234 -8.78 8.93 -13.11
C HIS A 234 -9.16 7.45 -13.26
N THR A 235 -9.31 7.02 -14.51
CA THR A 235 -9.26 5.61 -14.84
C THR A 235 -7.86 5.06 -14.59
N VAL A 236 -7.73 3.73 -14.54
CA VAL A 236 -6.42 3.08 -14.35
C VAL A 236 -5.47 3.37 -15.52
N ASP A 237 -6.00 3.44 -16.75
CA ASP A 237 -5.20 3.74 -17.94
C ASP A 237 -4.76 5.21 -17.97
N GLU A 238 -5.66 6.17 -17.72
CA GLU A 238 -5.29 7.59 -17.63
C GLU A 238 -4.20 7.82 -16.56
N PHE A 239 -4.35 7.19 -15.40
CA PHE A 239 -3.36 7.32 -14.33
C PHE A 239 -2.01 6.68 -14.70
N ARG A 240 -2.01 5.52 -15.36
CA ARG A 240 -0.77 4.91 -15.90
C ARG A 240 -0.07 5.85 -16.87
N ASP A 241 -0.83 6.49 -17.76
CA ASP A 241 -0.28 7.37 -18.78
C ASP A 241 0.33 8.64 -18.15
N ILE A 242 -0.31 9.20 -17.10
CA ILE A 242 0.25 10.29 -16.27
C ILE A 242 1.60 9.87 -15.65
N VAL A 243 1.64 8.72 -14.98
CA VAL A 243 2.86 8.22 -14.33
C VAL A 243 3.98 8.00 -15.34
N THR A 244 3.65 7.43 -16.50
CA THR A 244 4.61 7.18 -17.58
C THR A 244 5.19 8.49 -18.11
N HIS A 245 4.33 9.48 -18.38
CA HIS A 245 4.76 10.78 -18.89
C HIS A 245 5.72 11.49 -17.94
N LEU A 246 5.38 11.52 -16.64
CA LEU A 246 6.23 12.16 -15.63
C LEU A 246 7.56 11.42 -15.47
N ASN A 247 7.56 10.09 -15.45
CA ASN A 247 8.81 9.32 -15.37
C ASN A 247 9.70 9.47 -16.62
N GLU A 248 9.15 9.87 -17.77
CA GLU A 248 9.94 10.19 -18.98
C GLU A 248 10.52 11.61 -18.93
N GLN A 249 9.86 12.53 -18.21
CA GLN A 249 10.25 13.94 -18.11
C GLN A 249 11.28 14.21 -17.01
N PHE A 250 11.19 13.49 -15.89
CA PHE A 250 12.03 13.68 -14.71
C PHE A 250 13.01 12.51 -14.54
N SER A 251 14.17 12.81 -13.96
CA SER A 251 15.23 11.84 -13.67
C SER A 251 15.03 11.06 -12.37
N MET A 252 14.34 11.66 -11.38
CA MET A 252 13.93 10.94 -10.18
C MET A 252 12.94 9.80 -10.53
N LYS A 253 12.97 8.71 -9.77
CA LYS A 253 12.06 7.58 -10.02
C LYS A 253 10.62 7.97 -9.70
N ILE A 254 9.70 7.83 -10.66
CA ILE A 254 8.28 8.12 -10.46
C ILE A 254 7.47 6.84 -10.69
N SER A 255 6.71 6.44 -9.68
CA SER A 255 5.87 5.24 -9.74
C SER A 255 4.43 5.55 -9.32
N GLY A 256 3.48 4.69 -9.67
CA GLY A 256 2.05 4.91 -9.43
C GLY A 256 1.33 3.69 -8.85
N THR A 257 0.62 3.83 -7.74
CA THR A 257 -0.18 2.72 -7.15
C THR A 257 -1.67 2.89 -7.50
N PRO A 258 -2.41 1.81 -7.86
CA PRO A 258 -2.03 0.38 -7.80
C PRO A 258 -1.24 -0.16 -9.00
N LEU A 259 -0.99 0.67 -10.02
CA LEU A 259 -0.28 0.39 -11.28
C LEU A 259 0.16 1.78 -11.80
N TRP A 260 1.42 2.09 -12.15
CA TRP A 260 2.53 1.35 -12.75
C TRP A 260 3.89 1.89 -12.23
N ASP A 261 4.96 1.09 -12.18
CA ASP A 261 6.36 1.54 -12.05
C ASP A 261 7.07 1.40 -13.41
N PRO A 262 7.20 2.50 -14.18
CA PRO A 262 7.80 2.46 -15.52
C PRO A 262 9.26 2.04 -15.53
N SER A 263 10.00 2.32 -14.46
CA SER A 263 11.46 2.14 -14.42
C SER A 263 11.87 0.68 -14.38
N ILE A 264 11.03 -0.19 -13.81
CA ILE A 264 11.33 -1.64 -13.69
C ILE A 264 10.25 -2.53 -14.30
N GLY A 265 9.09 -1.96 -14.65
CA GLY A 265 7.96 -2.66 -15.25
C GLY A 265 7.05 -3.37 -14.25
N SER A 266 7.02 -2.93 -12.98
CA SER A 266 6.20 -3.51 -11.92
C SER A 266 4.81 -2.86 -11.87
N PRO A 267 3.77 -3.55 -11.41
CA PRO A 267 3.64 -5.00 -11.30
C PRO A 267 3.61 -5.74 -12.66
N PHE A 268 3.87 -7.04 -12.58
CA PHE A 268 3.88 -8.01 -13.68
C PHE A 268 5.03 -7.87 -14.68
N ALA A 269 6.20 -7.42 -14.21
CA ALA A 269 7.43 -7.28 -14.99
C ALA A 269 7.83 -8.58 -15.71
N ILE A 270 7.56 -9.73 -15.09
CA ILE A 270 7.82 -11.07 -15.61
C ILE A 270 7.15 -11.34 -16.96
N LEU A 271 6.07 -10.64 -17.31
CA LEU A 271 5.43 -10.80 -18.63
C LEU A 271 6.32 -10.34 -19.79
N HIS A 272 7.35 -9.54 -19.49
CA HIS A 272 8.37 -9.10 -20.43
C HIS A 272 9.63 -9.97 -20.41
N GLU A 273 9.62 -11.09 -19.65
CA GLU A 273 10.77 -11.98 -19.45
C GLU A 273 10.48 -13.42 -19.92
N PRO A 274 10.55 -13.72 -21.24
CA PRO A 274 10.21 -15.03 -21.80
C PRO A 274 10.97 -16.20 -21.17
N ASP A 275 12.24 -16.01 -20.81
CA ASP A 275 13.08 -17.06 -20.23
C ASP A 275 12.70 -17.38 -18.77
N LEU A 276 12.31 -16.36 -18.00
CA LEU A 276 11.79 -16.57 -16.64
C LEU A 276 10.40 -17.24 -16.70
N LEU A 277 9.53 -16.80 -17.60
CA LEU A 277 8.24 -17.45 -17.83
C LEU A 277 8.39 -18.94 -18.19
N ARG A 278 9.44 -19.34 -18.93
CA ARG A 278 9.69 -20.75 -19.24
C ARG A 278 10.03 -21.58 -18.00
N LYS A 279 10.71 -20.99 -17.02
CA LYS A 279 11.11 -21.63 -15.74
C LYS A 279 9.94 -21.85 -14.79
N LEU A 280 8.87 -21.06 -14.88
CA LEU A 280 7.66 -21.28 -14.07
C LEU A 280 7.07 -22.68 -14.32
N PRO A 281 6.42 -23.30 -13.31
CA PRO A 281 5.71 -24.55 -13.50
C PRO A 281 4.67 -24.46 -14.65
N ARG A 282 4.36 -25.59 -15.30
CA ARG A 282 3.24 -25.65 -16.25
C ARG A 282 1.92 -25.82 -15.49
N VAL A 283 0.86 -25.20 -15.99
CA VAL A 283 -0.49 -25.43 -15.49
C VAL A 283 -1.01 -26.74 -16.09
N ARG A 284 -1.34 -27.70 -15.23
CA ARG A 284 -1.73 -29.08 -15.59
C ARG A 284 -3.19 -29.38 -15.28
N LYS A 285 -3.78 -28.67 -14.32
CA LYS A 285 -5.16 -28.85 -13.87
C LYS A 285 -5.98 -27.56 -14.04
N ARG A 286 -7.30 -27.64 -13.83
CA ARG A 286 -8.22 -26.52 -13.97
C ARG A 286 -8.79 -26.09 -12.62
N ALA A 287 -8.78 -24.79 -12.39
CA ALA A 287 -9.46 -24.11 -11.29
C ALA A 287 -9.84 -22.70 -11.75
N THR A 288 -10.84 -22.09 -11.12
CA THR A 288 -11.09 -20.66 -11.30
C THR A 288 -10.17 -19.86 -10.38
N VAL A 289 -9.55 -18.80 -10.89
CA VAL A 289 -8.82 -17.82 -10.06
C VAL A 289 -9.65 -16.54 -10.01
N ILE A 290 -10.11 -16.15 -8.83
CA ILE A 290 -10.76 -14.85 -8.62
C ILE A 290 -9.71 -13.80 -8.29
N THR A 291 -9.83 -12.62 -8.89
CA THR A 291 -8.90 -11.50 -8.64
C THR A 291 -9.55 -10.15 -8.93
N GLY A 292 -8.87 -9.07 -8.56
CA GLY A 292 -9.31 -7.70 -8.85
C GLY A 292 -9.23 -7.37 -10.35
N SER A 293 -10.02 -6.39 -10.78
CA SER A 293 -10.17 -6.03 -12.19
C SER A 293 -8.87 -5.56 -12.85
N VAL A 294 -7.96 -4.95 -12.10
CA VAL A 294 -6.64 -4.47 -12.59
C VAL A 294 -5.70 -5.63 -12.88
N ALA A 295 -5.57 -6.59 -11.96
CA ALA A 295 -4.63 -7.71 -12.08
C ALA A 295 -5.11 -8.83 -13.03
N ALA A 296 -6.43 -8.94 -13.24
CA ALA A 296 -7.06 -10.01 -14.01
C ALA A 296 -6.45 -10.26 -15.41
N PRO A 297 -6.26 -9.24 -16.29
CA PRO A 297 -5.69 -9.46 -17.62
C PRO A 297 -4.26 -10.02 -17.57
N PHE A 298 -3.44 -9.54 -16.62
CA PHE A 298 -2.05 -9.99 -16.47
C PHE A 298 -1.96 -11.43 -15.99
N ILE A 299 -2.74 -11.79 -14.97
CA ILE A 299 -2.80 -13.16 -14.45
C ILE A 299 -3.32 -14.12 -15.53
N GLN A 300 -4.37 -13.73 -16.29
CA GLN A 300 -4.89 -14.56 -17.37
C GLN A 300 -3.84 -14.78 -18.46
N ARG A 301 -3.11 -13.74 -18.85
CA ARG A 301 -2.04 -13.82 -19.85
C ARG A 301 -0.94 -14.78 -19.39
N LEU A 302 -0.44 -14.64 -18.17
CA LEU A 302 0.61 -15.49 -17.62
C LEU A 302 0.19 -16.96 -17.55
N LEU A 303 -1.00 -17.24 -16.99
CA LEU A 303 -1.50 -18.62 -16.91
C LEU A 303 -1.66 -19.23 -18.32
N SER A 304 -2.12 -18.45 -19.30
CA SER A 304 -2.25 -18.91 -20.70
C SER A 304 -0.89 -19.27 -21.31
N ILE A 305 0.15 -18.45 -21.07
CA ILE A 305 1.53 -18.73 -21.51
C ILE A 305 2.05 -20.04 -20.89
N ARG A 306 1.64 -20.37 -19.66
CA ARG A 306 2.00 -21.62 -18.97
C ARG A 306 1.10 -22.82 -19.31
N GLY A 307 0.26 -22.70 -20.34
CA GLY A 307 -0.64 -23.77 -20.82
C GLY A 307 -1.95 -23.88 -20.04
N GLY A 308 -2.25 -22.90 -19.19
CA GLY A 308 -3.45 -22.88 -18.35
C GLY A 308 -4.72 -22.72 -19.15
N ARG A 309 -5.67 -23.63 -18.91
CA ARG A 309 -7.09 -23.49 -19.29
C ARG A 309 -7.95 -23.00 -18.12
N SER A 310 -7.30 -22.68 -17.00
CA SER A 310 -7.91 -22.07 -15.82
C SER A 310 -8.49 -20.72 -16.18
N ARG A 311 -9.68 -20.44 -15.66
CA ARG A 311 -10.42 -19.22 -15.95
C ARG A 311 -10.10 -18.19 -14.88
N VAL A 312 -9.62 -17.02 -15.28
CA VAL A 312 -9.49 -15.88 -14.37
C VAL A 312 -10.80 -15.11 -14.38
N VAL A 313 -11.43 -14.98 -13.21
CA VAL A 313 -12.69 -14.25 -13.02
C VAL A 313 -12.38 -12.97 -12.27
N ARG A 314 -12.60 -11.83 -12.94
CA ARG A 314 -12.48 -10.51 -12.32
C ARG A 314 -13.74 -10.16 -11.56
N VAL A 315 -13.58 -9.64 -10.35
CA VAL A 315 -14.63 -8.89 -9.65
C VAL A 315 -14.62 -7.42 -10.10
N ARG A 316 -15.56 -6.62 -9.60
CA ARG A 316 -15.57 -5.17 -9.86
C ARG A 316 -14.42 -4.45 -9.16
N LYS A 317 -14.11 -4.86 -7.92
CA LYS A 317 -12.98 -4.34 -7.14
C LYS A 317 -11.69 -4.33 -7.96
N GLU A 318 -11.00 -3.20 -7.97
CA GLU A 318 -9.73 -3.05 -8.69
C GLU A 318 -8.60 -3.81 -8.01
N ILE A 319 -8.50 -3.72 -6.67
CA ILE A 319 -7.41 -4.28 -5.87
C ILE A 319 -7.84 -5.63 -5.26
N ALA A 320 -7.17 -6.71 -5.66
CA ALA A 320 -7.52 -8.09 -5.26
C ALA A 320 -7.45 -8.33 -3.74
N CYS A 321 -6.56 -7.63 -3.04
CA CYS A 321 -6.39 -7.75 -1.60
C CYS A 321 -7.57 -7.12 -0.82
N LEU A 322 -8.34 -6.24 -1.46
CA LEU A 322 -9.47 -5.53 -0.85
C LEU A 322 -10.84 -6.11 -1.26
N ILE A 323 -10.85 -7.32 -1.81
CA ILE A 323 -12.08 -8.05 -2.14
C ILE A 323 -12.82 -8.42 -0.85
N THR A 324 -14.11 -8.09 -0.79
CA THR A 324 -15.00 -8.46 0.32
C THR A 324 -16.06 -9.48 -0.11
N ALA A 325 -16.90 -9.92 0.84
CA ALA A 325 -18.07 -10.76 0.56
C ALA A 325 -18.99 -10.17 -0.52
N ASP A 326 -19.23 -8.85 -0.50
CA ASP A 326 -20.09 -8.16 -1.47
C ASP A 326 -19.54 -8.26 -2.91
N ASP A 327 -18.21 -8.20 -3.06
CA ASP A 327 -17.57 -8.38 -4.37
C ASP A 327 -17.75 -9.80 -4.89
N LEU A 328 -17.67 -10.80 -4.00
CA LEU A 328 -17.91 -12.20 -4.37
C LEU A 328 -19.37 -12.47 -4.73
N ALA A 329 -20.32 -11.83 -4.04
CA ALA A 329 -21.75 -11.95 -4.34
C ALA A 329 -22.10 -11.45 -5.75
N GLY A 330 -21.31 -10.53 -6.30
CA GLY A 330 -21.44 -10.05 -7.68
C GLY A 330 -20.89 -11.00 -8.76
N VAL A 331 -20.28 -12.14 -8.38
CA VAL A 331 -19.66 -13.07 -9.33
C VAL A 331 -20.72 -13.94 -10.03
N ASN A 332 -20.59 -14.07 -11.35
CA ASN A 332 -21.42 -15.01 -12.10
C ASN A 332 -20.98 -16.46 -11.86
N LEU A 333 -21.71 -17.16 -10.98
CA LEU A 333 -21.40 -18.53 -10.54
C LEU A 333 -21.34 -19.56 -11.68
N LYS A 334 -22.11 -19.35 -12.76
CA LYS A 334 -22.07 -20.23 -13.95
C LYS A 334 -20.72 -20.23 -14.67
N ARG A 335 -19.84 -19.29 -14.35
CA ARG A 335 -18.49 -19.19 -14.92
C ARG A 335 -17.42 -19.84 -14.05
N LEU A 336 -17.78 -20.36 -12.88
CA LEU A 336 -16.85 -20.95 -11.93
C LEU A 336 -16.70 -22.46 -12.18
N GLU A 337 -15.46 -22.94 -12.06
CA GLU A 337 -15.15 -24.37 -11.93
C GLU A 337 -15.47 -24.85 -10.51
N ASP A 338 -15.36 -26.17 -10.27
CA ASP A 338 -15.59 -26.78 -8.95
C ASP A 338 -14.59 -26.31 -7.88
N VAL A 339 -13.41 -25.85 -8.30
CA VAL A 339 -12.34 -25.36 -7.43
C VAL A 339 -12.12 -23.89 -7.73
N VAL A 340 -12.21 -23.05 -6.70
CA VAL A 340 -12.04 -21.60 -6.78
C VAL A 340 -10.90 -21.15 -5.88
N ILE A 341 -9.92 -20.47 -6.47
CA ILE A 341 -8.78 -19.90 -5.77
C ILE A 341 -9.07 -18.41 -5.53
N LEU A 342 -9.09 -18.02 -4.26
CA LEU A 342 -9.23 -16.63 -3.82
C LEU A 342 -7.87 -15.99 -3.53
N PRO A 343 -7.73 -14.66 -3.65
CA PRO A 343 -6.53 -13.98 -3.20
C PRO A 343 -6.28 -14.23 -1.71
N GLY A 344 -5.01 -14.49 -1.34
CA GLY A 344 -4.66 -14.82 0.04
C GLY A 344 -5.01 -13.73 1.04
N ARG A 345 -4.98 -12.46 0.62
CA ARG A 345 -5.27 -11.28 1.47
C ARG A 345 -6.71 -10.77 1.40
N ALA A 346 -7.61 -11.41 0.64
CA ALA A 346 -8.99 -10.92 0.50
C ALA A 346 -9.76 -10.94 1.84
N PHE A 347 -10.51 -9.86 2.08
CA PHE A 347 -11.31 -9.59 3.28
C PHE A 347 -12.69 -10.28 3.25
N VAL A 348 -12.64 -11.61 3.28
CA VAL A 348 -13.83 -12.48 3.39
C VAL A 348 -13.48 -13.66 4.28
N HIS A 349 -14.44 -14.18 5.05
CA HIS A 349 -14.24 -15.44 5.80
C HIS A 349 -14.33 -16.64 4.87
N ASP A 350 -13.55 -17.70 5.10
CA ASP A 350 -13.48 -18.85 4.18
C ASP A 350 -14.82 -19.61 4.06
N ALA A 351 -15.57 -19.75 5.16
CA ALA A 351 -16.88 -20.39 5.14
C ALA A 351 -17.92 -19.53 4.40
N GLU A 352 -17.91 -18.22 4.64
CA GLU A 352 -18.77 -17.25 3.93
C GLU A 352 -18.46 -17.21 2.43
N ALA A 353 -17.18 -17.24 2.06
CA ALA A 353 -16.77 -17.32 0.67
C ALA A 353 -17.28 -18.60 -0.01
N ARG A 354 -17.20 -19.75 0.67
CA ARG A 354 -17.74 -21.02 0.15
C ARG A 354 -19.25 -20.96 -0.03
N GLU A 355 -19.96 -20.40 0.94
CA GLU A 355 -21.41 -20.23 0.89
C GLU A 355 -21.82 -19.36 -0.31
N ILE A 356 -21.22 -18.18 -0.44
CA ILE A 356 -21.50 -17.24 -1.55
C ILE A 356 -21.20 -17.88 -2.90
N LEU A 357 -20.02 -18.49 -3.04
CA LEU A 357 -19.58 -19.07 -4.30
C LEU A 357 -20.28 -20.38 -4.65
N SER A 358 -21.05 -20.98 -3.74
CA SER A 358 -21.82 -22.21 -3.94
C SER A 358 -23.34 -21.97 -3.93
N ALA A 359 -23.78 -20.71 -3.94
CA ALA A 359 -25.20 -20.34 -3.81
C ALA A 359 -26.09 -20.81 -4.98
N ASP A 360 -25.51 -21.27 -6.10
CA ASP A 360 -26.24 -21.89 -7.21
C ASP A 360 -26.46 -23.41 -7.03
N GLY A 361 -26.13 -23.96 -5.87
CA GLY A 361 -26.30 -25.37 -5.53
C GLY A 361 -25.16 -26.28 -5.99
N VAL A 362 -24.13 -25.74 -6.65
CA VAL A 362 -22.90 -26.47 -6.96
C VAL A 362 -21.93 -26.31 -5.79
N ASP A 363 -21.59 -27.41 -5.11
CA ASP A 363 -20.63 -27.38 -4.01
C ASP A 363 -19.21 -27.14 -4.56
N ARG A 364 -18.65 -25.95 -4.25
CA ARG A 364 -17.31 -25.55 -4.70
C ARG A 364 -16.31 -25.60 -3.56
N GLU A 365 -15.12 -26.11 -3.87
CA GLU A 365 -13.97 -26.04 -2.99
C GLU A 365 -13.30 -24.66 -3.14
N VAL A 366 -13.26 -23.90 -2.03
CA VAL A 366 -12.62 -22.59 -2.00
C VAL A 366 -11.27 -22.70 -1.32
N VAL A 367 -10.21 -22.28 -2.02
CA VAL A 367 -8.82 -22.36 -1.57
C VAL A 367 -8.19 -20.97 -1.60
N ARG A 368 -7.35 -20.64 -0.61
CA ARG A 368 -6.55 -19.42 -0.64
C ARG A 368 -5.33 -19.62 -1.52
N GLY A 369 -5.15 -18.71 -2.47
CA GLY A 369 -3.92 -18.56 -3.23
C GLY A 369 -2.85 -17.80 -2.45
N PRO A 370 -1.75 -17.44 -3.11
CA PRO A 370 -0.67 -16.65 -2.52
C PRO A 370 -1.17 -15.31 -1.95
N GLU A 371 -0.45 -14.79 -0.95
CA GLU A 371 -0.75 -13.46 -0.38
C GLU A 371 -0.49 -12.33 -1.39
N MET A 372 0.60 -12.46 -2.14
CA MET A 372 1.07 -11.50 -3.13
C MET A 372 1.56 -12.24 -4.36
N LEU A 373 1.32 -11.66 -5.54
CA LEU A 373 1.84 -12.17 -6.80
C LEU A 373 2.97 -11.31 -7.38
N THR A 374 3.14 -10.11 -6.85
CA THR A 374 4.02 -9.06 -7.38
C THR A 374 4.16 -7.96 -6.31
N ALA A 375 5.06 -7.01 -6.54
CA ALA A 375 5.17 -5.76 -5.79
C ALA A 375 4.32 -4.70 -6.50
N ASP A 376 3.44 -4.01 -5.76
CA ASP A 376 2.84 -2.79 -6.31
C ASP A 376 3.90 -1.69 -6.43
N ALA A 377 3.52 -0.59 -7.09
CA ALA A 377 4.45 0.50 -7.38
C ALA A 377 4.95 1.25 -6.13
N GLU A 378 4.22 1.15 -5.02
CA GLU A 378 4.63 1.69 -3.73
C GLU A 378 5.76 0.83 -3.14
N THR A 379 5.54 -0.48 -3.05
CA THR A 379 6.53 -1.44 -2.58
C THR A 379 7.77 -1.45 -3.50
N SER A 380 7.55 -1.30 -4.81
CA SER A 380 8.63 -1.38 -5.78
C SER A 380 9.53 -0.15 -5.82
N MET A 381 9.16 0.96 -5.15
CA MET A 381 9.97 2.17 -5.09
C MET A 381 11.38 1.86 -4.58
N GLY A 382 11.49 1.12 -3.47
CA GLY A 382 12.74 0.70 -2.86
C GLY A 382 13.31 -0.63 -3.38
N MET A 383 12.75 -1.21 -4.44
CA MET A 383 13.19 -2.50 -5.00
C MET A 383 13.94 -2.33 -6.32
N THR A 384 14.91 -3.21 -6.53
CA THR A 384 15.51 -3.47 -7.83
C THR A 384 14.59 -4.31 -8.70
N ARG A 385 14.81 -4.24 -10.02
CA ARG A 385 14.10 -5.09 -10.99
C ARG A 385 14.27 -6.58 -10.70
N ALA A 386 15.46 -7.00 -10.23
CA ALA A 386 15.74 -8.40 -9.91
C ALA A 386 14.89 -8.90 -8.74
N GLU A 387 14.78 -8.12 -7.66
CA GLU A 387 13.95 -8.45 -6.49
C GLU A 387 12.46 -8.51 -6.85
N VAL A 388 11.97 -7.61 -7.72
CA VAL A 388 10.59 -7.68 -8.22
C VAL A 388 10.36 -8.96 -9.03
N LEU A 389 11.26 -9.29 -9.96
CA LEU A 389 11.14 -10.50 -10.77
C LEU A 389 11.22 -11.78 -9.93
N GLU A 390 12.05 -11.80 -8.89
CA GLU A 390 12.12 -12.92 -7.93
C GLU A 390 10.79 -13.08 -7.19
N LYS A 391 10.24 -11.99 -6.64
CA LYS A 391 8.93 -12.00 -5.96
C LYS A 391 7.81 -12.48 -6.89
N GLU A 392 7.82 -12.05 -8.14
CA GLU A 392 6.84 -12.49 -9.15
C GLU A 392 7.01 -13.96 -9.52
N MET A 393 8.24 -14.43 -9.68
CA MET A 393 8.55 -15.83 -9.92
C MET A 393 7.99 -16.71 -8.79
N GLU A 394 8.24 -16.33 -7.53
CA GLU A 394 7.74 -17.03 -6.35
C GLU A 394 6.21 -17.01 -6.28
N GLY A 395 5.60 -15.83 -6.39
CA GLY A 395 4.15 -15.66 -6.31
C GLY A 395 3.41 -16.44 -7.40
N PHE A 396 3.87 -16.37 -8.65
CA PHE A 396 3.25 -17.11 -9.74
C PHE A 396 3.55 -18.61 -9.70
N ALA A 397 4.74 -19.04 -9.26
CA ALA A 397 5.02 -20.45 -9.04
C ALA A 397 4.08 -21.02 -7.96
N ALA A 398 3.90 -20.30 -6.84
CA ALA A 398 2.97 -20.67 -5.78
C ALA A 398 1.53 -20.75 -6.31
N LEU A 399 1.05 -19.74 -7.06
CA LEU A 399 -0.30 -19.77 -7.65
C LEU A 399 -0.50 -20.97 -8.59
N ILE A 400 0.45 -21.25 -9.48
CA ILE A 400 0.36 -22.38 -10.41
C ILE A 400 0.40 -23.71 -9.65
N ASN A 401 1.21 -23.81 -8.60
CA ASN A 401 1.25 -24.99 -7.75
C ASN A 401 -0.07 -25.20 -7.01
N THR A 402 -0.69 -24.13 -6.48
CA THR A 402 -2.04 -24.21 -5.88
C THR A 402 -3.06 -24.71 -6.91
N ILE A 403 -3.05 -24.18 -8.14
CA ILE A 403 -3.92 -24.68 -9.23
C ILE A 403 -3.68 -26.17 -9.49
N ASN A 404 -2.42 -26.59 -9.57
CA ASN A 404 -2.08 -27.99 -9.88
C ASN A 404 -2.36 -28.96 -8.74
N GLN A 405 -2.28 -28.49 -7.50
CA GLN A 405 -2.56 -29.28 -6.32
C GLN A 405 -4.06 -29.55 -6.21
N TYR A 406 -4.86 -28.47 -6.17
CA TYR A 406 -6.28 -28.54 -5.84
C TYR A 406 -7.20 -28.65 -7.06
N GLY A 407 -6.78 -28.16 -8.23
CA GLY A 407 -7.58 -28.19 -9.45
C GLY A 407 -7.96 -29.62 -9.88
N ARG A 408 -8.92 -29.69 -10.80
CA ARG A 408 -9.42 -30.95 -11.39
C ARG A 408 -8.98 -31.10 -12.85
#